data_AF-M1CQX0-F1
#
_entry.id   AF-M1CQX0-F1
#
_cell.length_a   1.000
_cell.length_b   1.000
_cell.length_c   1.000
_cell.angle_alpha   90.00
_cell.angle_beta   90.00
_cell.angle_gamma   90.00
#
_symmetry.space_group_name_H-M   'P 1'
#
loop_
_entity.id
_entity.type
_entity.pdbx_description
1 polymer ?
#
loop_
_entity_poly.entity_id
_entity_poly.type
_entity_poly.pdbx_seq_one_letter_code
_entity_poly.pdbx_strand_id
1 'polypeptide(L)'
;MAEENGPSVFTDFPESTSTRFYSDVQANNNFHGSGLPGIKRRGQGHGSRSWIKIDEHGNSKILELDKATVMRHCSLPARDLRLLDPKFIYPSTILGREQAIVVNLEQIRCVITADEVILMNSLDACVLQYESELCKRLQINKDQPGKSISIYVSALKVGFFSKQ
;
A
#
# COMPACT_ATOMS: atom_id res chain seq x y z
N MET A 1 44.54 48.83 -7.42
CA MET A 1 43.42 49.77 -7.59
C MET A 1 42.61 49.26 -8.77
N ALA A 2 41.56 48.47 -8.53
CA ALA A 2 40.19 48.90 -8.21
C ALA A 2 39.36 48.99 -9.51
N GLU A 3 38.46 48.00 -9.72
CA GLU A 3 37.00 48.19 -9.95
C GLU A 3 36.71 48.25 -11.48
N GLU A 4 35.66 47.75 -12.11
CA GLU A 4 34.35 47.22 -11.73
C GLU A 4 33.71 46.55 -12.98
N ASN A 5 32.83 45.59 -12.68
CA ASN A 5 31.78 44.89 -13.43
C ASN A 5 31.19 45.41 -14.76
N GLY A 6 30.75 44.42 -15.56
CA GLY A 6 29.65 44.50 -16.54
C GLY A 6 30.00 43.86 -17.88
N PRO A 7 29.18 42.93 -18.42
CA PRO A 7 28.07 43.43 -19.23
C PRO A 7 26.78 42.60 -19.18
N SER A 8 25.74 43.19 -19.73
CA SER A 8 24.36 42.71 -19.81
C SER A 8 23.97 42.23 -21.22
N VAL A 9 22.96 41.35 -21.25
CA VAL A 9 21.93 41.03 -22.27
C VAL A 9 22.24 40.16 -23.52
N PHE A 10 21.66 38.95 -23.49
CA PHE A 10 20.86 38.20 -24.48
C PHE A 10 21.16 38.25 -26.00
N THR A 11 21.31 37.04 -26.60
CA THR A 11 20.58 36.58 -27.80
C THR A 11 20.60 35.04 -27.93
N ASP A 12 19.44 34.43 -27.70
CA ASP A 12 18.69 33.36 -28.41
C ASP A 12 19.29 32.10 -29.14
N PHE A 13 18.66 30.96 -28.75
CA PHE A 13 18.21 29.76 -29.52
C PHE A 13 19.16 28.58 -29.90
N PRO A 14 18.64 27.33 -30.04
CA PRO A 14 19.07 26.20 -29.20
C PRO A 14 19.67 25.01 -29.98
N GLU A 15 20.47 24.18 -29.31
CA GLU A 15 20.81 22.84 -29.80
C GLU A 15 20.52 21.78 -28.73
N SER A 16 19.64 20.85 -29.08
CA SER A 16 19.19 19.73 -28.26
C SER A 16 20.32 18.77 -27.95
N THR A 17 20.63 18.56 -26.66
CA THR A 17 21.26 17.32 -26.20
C THR A 17 20.58 16.83 -24.93
N SER A 18 20.08 15.61 -25.01
CA SER A 18 19.44 14.86 -23.93
C SER A 18 20.36 14.75 -22.72
N THR A 19 19.92 15.19 -21.54
CA THR A 19 20.32 14.57 -20.28
C THR A 19 19.18 14.61 -19.28
N ARG A 20 18.81 13.41 -18.83
CA ARG A 20 17.94 13.07 -17.70
C ARG A 20 18.15 14.04 -16.54
N PHE A 21 17.10 14.62 -15.98
CA PHE A 21 16.93 14.74 -14.52
C PHE A 21 15.43 14.88 -14.20
N TYR A 22 15.05 14.15 -13.16
CA TYR A 22 13.70 14.04 -12.61
C TYR A 22 13.15 15.41 -12.19
N SER A 23 11.92 15.71 -12.58
CA SER A 23 11.15 16.78 -11.96
C SER A 23 10.75 16.33 -10.55
N ASP A 24 11.49 16.80 -9.55
CA ASP A 24 11.08 16.79 -8.15
C ASP A 24 9.82 17.65 -7.98
N VAL A 25 8.66 17.01 -7.93
CA VAL A 25 7.48 17.61 -7.29
C VAL A 25 7.54 17.22 -5.82
N GLN A 26 8.10 18.14 -5.03
CA GLN A 26 8.08 18.14 -3.58
C GLN A 26 6.63 18.06 -3.06
N ALA A 27 6.21 16.87 -2.68
CA ALA A 27 5.04 16.68 -1.82
C ALA A 27 5.52 16.47 -0.37
N ASN A 28 5.83 17.61 0.24
CA ASN A 28 5.93 17.95 1.65
C ASN A 28 5.92 16.79 2.68
N ASN A 29 7.08 16.54 3.28
CA ASN A 29 7.23 15.81 4.54
C ASN A 29 6.81 16.71 5.71
N ASN A 30 5.72 16.38 6.39
CA ASN A 30 5.43 16.90 7.73
C ASN A 30 5.39 15.74 8.73
N PHE A 31 6.58 15.31 9.17
CA PHE A 31 6.78 14.49 10.36
C PHE A 31 7.52 15.34 11.39
N HIS A 32 6.80 16.10 12.21
CA HIS A 32 7.26 16.62 13.49
C HIS A 32 6.03 16.88 14.38
N GLY A 33 6.05 16.36 15.61
CA GLY A 33 5.03 16.69 16.60
C GLY A 33 4.85 15.64 17.70
N SER A 34 5.81 15.56 18.62
CA SER A 34 5.59 15.06 19.98
C SER A 34 4.64 16.02 20.73
N GLY A 35 3.62 15.49 21.42
CA GLY A 35 2.89 16.25 22.47
C GLY A 35 1.39 15.99 22.64
N LEU A 36 1.07 15.32 23.76
CA LEU A 36 -0.12 15.42 24.63
C LEU A 36 -1.47 14.71 24.29
N PRO A 37 -2.10 14.04 25.30
CA PRO A 37 -3.38 13.37 25.16
C PRO A 37 -4.54 14.33 25.48
N GLY A 38 -5.41 14.58 24.51
CA GLY A 38 -6.58 15.44 24.71
C GLY A 38 -7.43 15.53 23.46
N ILE A 39 -8.56 14.83 23.46
CA ILE A 39 -9.61 14.76 22.44
C ILE A 39 -9.81 16.08 21.69
N LYS A 40 -9.49 16.08 20.37
CA LYS A 40 -10.23 16.79 19.31
C LYS A 40 -10.09 16.03 17.99
N ARG A 41 -11.19 15.43 17.51
CA ARG A 41 -11.31 14.92 16.14
C ARG A 41 -11.16 16.08 15.15
N ARG A 42 -9.98 16.24 14.56
CA ARG A 42 -9.73 17.15 13.43
C ARG A 42 -8.72 16.50 12.48
N GLY A 43 -9.24 15.95 11.40
CA GLY A 43 -8.43 15.29 10.36
C GLY A 43 -9.27 14.58 9.29
N GLN A 44 -10.45 15.10 8.97
CA GLN A 44 -11.22 14.66 7.81
C GLN A 44 -10.55 15.28 6.57
N GLY A 45 -9.68 14.50 5.91
CA GLY A 45 -8.91 14.99 4.76
C GLY A 45 -7.94 14.00 4.12
N HIS A 46 -7.79 12.79 4.68
CA HIS A 46 -7.03 11.69 4.07
C HIS A 46 -7.35 10.32 4.71
N GLY A 47 -8.56 10.11 5.24
CA GLY A 47 -9.58 9.35 4.51
C GLY A 47 -9.48 7.86 4.85
N SER A 48 -10.05 7.47 5.99
CA SER A 48 -10.20 6.07 6.40
C SER A 48 -10.86 5.30 5.26
N ARG A 49 -10.24 4.20 4.82
CA ARG A 49 -10.79 3.34 3.76
C ARG A 49 -11.34 2.07 4.39
N SER A 50 -12.33 1.47 3.74
CA SER A 50 -12.83 0.14 4.13
C SER A 50 -11.87 -0.94 3.66
N TRP A 51 -11.40 -1.74 4.61
CA TRP A 51 -10.54 -2.91 4.41
C TRP A 51 -11.24 -4.13 4.97
N ILE A 52 -10.98 -5.30 4.40
CA ILE A 52 -11.37 -6.57 5.02
C ILE A 52 -10.12 -7.19 5.63
N LYS A 53 -10.16 -7.43 6.93
CA LYS A 53 -9.16 -8.20 7.67
C LYS A 53 -9.63 -9.64 7.77
N ILE A 54 -8.78 -10.58 7.41
CA ILE A 54 -8.99 -12.01 7.59
C ILE A 54 -7.89 -12.51 8.50
N ASP A 55 -8.25 -13.10 9.64
CA ASP A 55 -7.27 -13.69 10.55
C ASP A 55 -6.82 -15.09 10.11
N GLU A 56 -5.77 -15.61 10.74
CA GLU A 56 -5.29 -16.98 10.55
C GLU A 56 -6.32 -18.09 10.81
N HIS A 57 -7.43 -17.77 11.50
CA HIS A 57 -8.52 -18.71 11.78
C HIS A 57 -9.61 -18.68 10.71
N GLY A 58 -9.49 -17.81 9.70
CA GLY A 58 -10.48 -17.61 8.66
C GLY A 58 -11.71 -16.85 9.13
N ASN A 59 -11.59 -16.00 10.15
CA ASN A 59 -12.61 -15.02 10.49
C ASN A 59 -12.34 -13.73 9.71
N SER A 60 -13.36 -13.22 9.02
CA SER A 60 -13.29 -11.93 8.35
C SER A 60 -13.94 -10.83 9.20
N LYS A 61 -13.40 -9.61 9.09
CA LYS A 61 -13.98 -8.38 9.65
C LYS A 61 -13.72 -7.22 8.71
N ILE A 62 -14.74 -6.41 8.46
CA ILE A 62 -14.59 -5.13 7.78
C ILE A 62 -14.09 -4.09 8.80
N LEU A 63 -13.02 -3.38 8.46
CA LEU A 63 -12.38 -2.38 9.30
C LEU A 63 -12.16 -1.09 8.49
N GLU A 64 -12.41 0.05 9.13
CA GLU A 64 -11.99 1.34 8.59
C GLU A 64 -10.58 1.65 9.09
N LEU A 65 -9.59 1.59 8.19
CA LEU A 65 -8.20 1.85 8.54
C LEU A 65 -7.68 3.06 7.75
N ASP A 66 -7.00 3.94 8.47
CA ASP A 66 -6.23 5.02 7.88
C ASP A 66 -4.93 4.51 7.27
N LYS A 67 -4.44 5.21 6.24
CA LYS A 67 -3.16 4.90 5.59
C LYS A 67 -2.01 4.77 6.60
N ALA A 68 -1.95 5.67 7.59
CA ALA A 68 -0.92 5.66 8.63
C ALA A 68 -1.03 4.46 9.58
N THR A 69 -2.24 3.98 9.82
CA THR A 69 -2.49 2.80 10.65
C THR A 69 -2.05 1.55 9.91
N VAL A 70 -2.40 1.39 8.63
CA VAL A 70 -1.96 0.25 7.80
C VAL A 70 -0.44 0.21 7.66
N MET A 71 0.21 1.36 7.42
CA MET A 71 1.68 1.43 7.33
C MET A 71 2.37 0.93 8.60
N ARG A 72 1.89 1.36 9.78
CA ARG A 72 2.45 0.92 11.07
C ARG A 72 2.12 -0.54 11.36
N HIS A 73 0.90 -0.95 11.07
CA HIS A 73 0.40 -2.29 11.36
C HIS A 73 1.11 -3.36 10.52
N CYS A 74 1.32 -3.11 9.23
CA CYS A 74 1.98 -4.06 8.33
C CYS A 74 3.49 -3.81 8.17
N SER A 75 4.07 -2.85 8.90
CA SER A 75 5.46 -2.42 8.74
C SER A 75 5.84 -2.09 7.28
N LEU A 76 4.93 -1.42 6.57
CA LEU A 76 5.09 -1.10 5.16
C LEU A 76 5.44 0.38 4.94
N PRO A 77 6.38 0.70 4.03
CA PRO A 77 6.61 2.08 3.65
C PRO A 77 5.45 2.62 2.82
N ALA A 78 5.28 3.95 2.83
CA ALA A 78 4.20 4.62 2.11
C ALA A 78 4.15 4.35 0.61
N ARG A 79 5.29 3.97 0.00
CA ARG A 79 5.42 3.62 -1.41
C ARG A 79 4.61 2.37 -1.76
N ASP A 80 4.67 1.35 -0.92
CA ASP A 80 4.03 0.07 -1.19
C ASP A 80 2.52 0.19 -1.06
N LEU A 81 2.07 0.93 -0.05
CA LEU A 81 0.65 1.19 0.15
C LEU A 81 0.04 2.04 -0.98
N ARG A 82 0.85 2.88 -1.65
CA ARG A 82 0.41 3.60 -2.86
C ARG A 82 0.15 2.67 -4.04
N LEU A 83 0.81 1.52 -4.13
CA LEU A 83 0.56 0.53 -5.19
C LEU A 83 -0.84 -0.06 -5.08
N LEU A 84 -1.36 -0.14 -3.85
CA LEU A 84 -2.72 -0.59 -3.61
C LEU A 84 -3.75 0.49 -3.91
N ASP A 85 -3.42 1.79 -3.96
CA ASP A 85 -4.44 2.83 -4.12
C ASP A 85 -5.16 2.71 -5.49
N PRO A 86 -6.50 2.58 -5.52
CA PRO A 86 -7.25 2.41 -6.77
C PRO A 86 -7.17 3.62 -7.69
N LYS A 87 -6.73 4.79 -7.19
CA LYS A 87 -6.51 5.99 -8.01
C LYS A 87 -5.34 5.84 -8.99
N PHE A 88 -4.46 4.86 -8.77
CA PHE A 88 -3.32 4.62 -9.63
C PHE A 88 -3.45 3.26 -10.32
N ILE A 89 -3.24 3.26 -11.63
CA ILE A 89 -3.12 2.06 -12.44
C ILE A 89 -1.65 1.63 -12.39
N TYR A 90 -1.38 0.59 -11.62
CA TYR A 90 -0.08 -0.05 -11.57
C TYR A 90 -0.16 -1.43 -12.22
N PRO A 91 0.91 -1.90 -12.88
CA PRO A 91 0.96 -3.27 -13.35
C PRO A 91 0.84 -4.26 -12.18
N SER A 92 0.44 -5.48 -12.50
CA SER A 92 0.38 -6.57 -11.52
C SER A 92 1.75 -6.77 -10.87
N THR A 93 1.82 -6.66 -9.55
CA THR A 93 3.07 -6.71 -8.77
C THR A 93 2.86 -7.48 -7.48
N ILE A 94 3.86 -8.29 -7.12
CA ILE A 94 3.97 -8.95 -5.83
C ILE A 94 5.29 -8.51 -5.23
N LEU A 95 5.24 -7.85 -4.07
CA LEU A 95 6.42 -7.38 -3.36
C LEU A 95 6.59 -8.17 -2.07
N GLY A 96 7.73 -8.85 -1.95
CA GLY A 96 8.17 -9.42 -0.69
C GLY A 96 8.79 -8.33 0.20
N ARG A 97 8.25 -8.16 1.39
CA ARG A 97 8.87 -7.44 2.50
C ARG A 97 9.20 -8.42 3.61
N GLU A 98 10.01 -7.96 4.56
CA GLU A 98 10.46 -8.78 5.68
C GLU A 98 9.30 -9.30 6.55
N GLN A 99 8.26 -8.47 6.74
CA GLN A 99 7.13 -8.76 7.64
C GLN A 99 5.78 -8.89 6.90
N ALA A 100 5.78 -8.70 5.57
CA ALA A 100 4.55 -8.64 4.79
C ALA A 100 4.80 -8.95 3.31
N ILE A 101 3.75 -9.40 2.61
CA ILE A 101 3.72 -9.52 1.17
C ILE A 101 2.65 -8.57 0.65
N VAL A 102 3.03 -7.66 -0.24
CA VAL A 102 2.09 -6.74 -0.89
C VAL A 102 1.74 -7.30 -2.25
N VAL A 103 0.45 -7.47 -2.50
CA VAL A 103 -0.08 -8.06 -3.72
C VAL A 103 -0.99 -7.04 -4.39
N ASN A 104 -0.59 -6.56 -5.55
CA ASN A 104 -1.40 -5.74 -6.44
C ASN A 104 -1.65 -6.53 -7.72
N LEU A 105 -2.80 -7.16 -7.84
CA LEU A 105 -3.25 -7.84 -9.06
C LEU A 105 -4.44 -7.08 -9.64
N GLU A 106 -4.81 -7.41 -10.87
CA GLU A 106 -5.89 -6.78 -11.62
C GLU A 106 -7.21 -6.69 -10.85
N GLN A 107 -7.59 -7.76 -10.14
CA GLN A 107 -8.87 -7.86 -9.41
C GLN A 107 -8.72 -7.85 -7.89
N ILE A 108 -7.50 -8.04 -7.37
CA ILE A 108 -7.26 -8.24 -5.93
C ILE A 108 -6.07 -7.42 -5.50
N ARG A 109 -6.28 -6.61 -4.46
CA ARG A 109 -5.25 -5.78 -3.84
C ARG A 109 -5.22 -6.09 -2.36
N CYS A 110 -4.14 -6.67 -1.87
CA CYS A 110 -4.03 -7.05 -0.47
C CYS A 110 -2.62 -6.94 0.09
N VAL A 111 -2.57 -6.92 1.41
CA VAL A 111 -1.36 -7.10 2.20
C VAL A 111 -1.52 -8.38 3.00
N ILE A 112 -0.53 -9.27 2.91
CA ILE A 112 -0.50 -10.53 3.63
C ILE A 112 0.58 -10.43 4.68
N THR A 113 0.23 -10.54 5.95
CA THR A 113 1.17 -10.66 7.07
C THR A 113 1.17 -12.10 7.60
N ALA A 114 1.98 -12.37 8.62
CA ALA A 114 2.08 -13.70 9.22
C ALA A 114 0.81 -14.12 9.99
N ASP A 115 0.02 -13.14 10.42
CA ASP A 115 -1.12 -13.34 11.31
C ASP A 115 -2.46 -13.07 10.60
N GLU A 116 -2.45 -12.27 9.54
CA GLU A 116 -3.68 -11.81 8.88
C GLU A 116 -3.47 -11.38 7.42
N VAL A 117 -4.56 -11.32 6.67
CA VAL A 117 -4.63 -10.76 5.33
C VAL A 117 -5.55 -9.55 5.34
N ILE A 118 -5.05 -8.43 4.81
CA ILE A 118 -5.79 -7.19 4.69
C ILE A 118 -6.08 -6.95 3.21
N LEU A 119 -7.34 -7.12 2.82
CA LEU A 119 -7.85 -6.84 1.49
C LEU A 119 -8.34 -5.41 1.40
N MET A 120 -8.03 -4.75 0.30
CA MET A 120 -8.55 -3.43 0.00
C MET A 120 -9.84 -3.55 -0.82
N ASN A 121 -10.74 -2.58 -0.64
CA ASN A 121 -11.99 -2.44 -1.39
C ASN A 121 -13.02 -3.55 -1.09
N SER A 122 -13.67 -3.44 0.08
CA SER A 122 -14.63 -4.42 0.60
C SER A 122 -15.95 -4.53 -0.17
N LEU A 123 -16.13 -3.78 -1.26
CA LEU A 123 -17.40 -3.71 -2.01
C LEU A 123 -17.33 -4.43 -3.36
N ASP A 124 -16.15 -4.90 -3.75
CA ASP A 124 -15.94 -5.58 -5.02
C ASP A 124 -16.31 -7.07 -4.91
N ALA A 125 -17.07 -7.58 -5.87
CA ALA A 125 -17.48 -8.98 -5.91
C ALA A 125 -16.27 -9.93 -5.97
N CYS A 126 -15.21 -9.55 -6.70
CA CYS A 126 -13.99 -10.34 -6.77
C CYS A 126 -13.30 -10.44 -5.39
N VAL A 127 -13.32 -9.34 -4.62
CA VAL A 127 -12.72 -9.29 -3.27
C VAL A 127 -13.54 -10.12 -2.29
N LEU A 128 -14.87 -10.06 -2.35
CA LEU A 128 -15.76 -10.86 -1.49
C LEU A 128 -15.64 -12.36 -1.79
N GLN A 129 -15.50 -12.74 -3.06
CA GLN A 129 -15.24 -14.13 -3.43
C GLN A 129 -13.89 -14.62 -2.91
N TYR A 130 -12.85 -13.78 -3.06
CA TYR A 130 -11.52 -14.07 -2.52
C TYR A 130 -11.57 -14.23 -0.98
N GLU A 131 -12.26 -13.33 -0.29
CA GLU A 131 -12.47 -13.39 1.15
C GLU A 131 -13.10 -14.72 1.57
N SER A 132 -14.20 -15.10 0.93
CA SER A 132 -14.92 -16.35 1.25
C SER A 132 -14.05 -17.59 1.05
N GLU A 133 -13.34 -17.68 -0.07
CA GLU A 133 -12.47 -18.81 -0.38
C GLU A 133 -11.26 -18.86 0.57
N LEU A 134 -10.66 -17.72 0.89
CA LEU A 134 -9.55 -17.67 1.84
C LEU A 134 -10.00 -18.08 3.24
N CYS A 135 -11.12 -17.56 3.73
CA CYS A 135 -11.70 -17.93 5.02
C CYS A 135 -11.95 -19.44 5.09
N LYS A 136 -12.55 -20.03 4.05
CA LYS A 136 -12.81 -21.47 3.96
C LYS A 136 -11.50 -22.29 4.03
N ARG A 137 -10.46 -21.89 3.30
CA ARG A 137 -9.17 -22.60 3.32
C ARG A 137 -8.48 -22.53 4.66
N LEU A 138 -8.52 -21.37 5.33
CA LEU A 138 -7.93 -21.21 6.66
C LEU A 138 -8.68 -22.03 7.71
N GLN A 139 -10.00 -22.09 7.64
CA GLN A 139 -10.83 -22.93 8.53
C GLN A 139 -10.57 -24.42 8.35
N ILE A 140 -10.30 -24.90 7.13
CA ILE A 140 -9.95 -26.31 6.87
C ILE A 140 -8.57 -26.65 7.47
N ASN A 141 -7.65 -25.70 7.50
CA ASN A 141 -6.26 -25.90 7.96
C ASN A 141 -6.03 -25.50 9.43
N LYS A 142 -7.10 -25.39 10.24
CA LYS A 142 -7.07 -24.81 11.59
C LYS A 142 -6.12 -25.52 12.57
N ASP A 143 -5.88 -26.81 12.35
CA ASP A 143 -5.11 -27.68 13.25
C ASP A 143 -3.68 -28.01 12.76
N GLN A 144 -3.19 -27.32 11.72
CA GLN A 144 -1.85 -27.59 11.18
C GLN A 144 -0.75 -26.82 11.94
N PRO A 145 0.34 -27.48 12.36
CA PRO A 145 1.52 -26.77 12.86
C PRO A 145 2.14 -25.95 11.71
N GLY A 146 2.41 -24.66 11.94
CA GLY A 146 2.97 -23.75 10.94
C GLY A 146 1.97 -22.78 10.27
N LYS A 147 1.05 -22.22 11.06
CA LYS A 147 -0.02 -21.32 10.61
C LYS A 147 0.43 -20.14 9.75
N SER A 148 1.55 -19.50 10.09
CA SER A 148 2.06 -18.36 9.33
C SER A 148 2.42 -18.74 7.89
N ILE A 149 2.99 -19.93 7.66
CA ILE A 149 3.25 -20.40 6.29
C ILE A 149 1.93 -20.74 5.59
N SER A 150 0.98 -21.33 6.32
CA SER A 150 -0.34 -21.69 5.80
C SER A 150 -1.12 -20.46 5.29
N ILE A 151 -1.06 -19.32 5.99
CA ILE A 151 -1.74 -18.09 5.55
C ILE A 151 -1.11 -17.52 4.28
N TYR A 152 0.23 -17.46 4.18
CA TYR A 152 0.91 -16.98 2.96
C TYR A 152 0.56 -17.85 1.74
N VAL A 153 0.64 -19.17 1.89
CA VAL A 153 0.37 -20.12 0.80
C VAL A 153 -1.10 -20.07 0.40
N SER A 154 -2.02 -20.06 1.37
CA SER A 154 -3.46 -20.00 1.11
C SER A 154 -3.83 -18.70 0.40
N ALA A 155 -3.38 -17.57 0.91
CA ALA A 155 -3.67 -16.25 0.35
C ALA A 155 -3.15 -16.09 -1.09
N LEU A 156 -1.90 -16.50 -1.35
CA LEU A 156 -1.34 -16.46 -2.70
C LEU A 156 -2.09 -17.42 -3.63
N LYS A 157 -2.39 -18.65 -3.18
CA LYS A 157 -3.06 -19.64 -4.03
C LYS A 157 -4.47 -19.23 -4.42
N VAL A 158 -5.22 -18.52 -3.57
CA VAL A 158 -6.52 -17.95 -3.95
C VAL A 158 -6.33 -16.80 -4.95
N GLY A 159 -5.30 -15.97 -4.76
CA GLY A 159 -5.06 -14.79 -5.60
C GLY A 159 -4.66 -15.14 -7.03
N PHE A 160 -3.96 -16.25 -7.21
CA PHE A 160 -3.58 -16.77 -8.53
C PHE A 160 -4.70 -17.56 -9.23
N PHE A 161 -5.68 -18.09 -8.50
CA PHE A 161 -6.74 -18.93 -9.10
C PHE A 161 -7.81 -18.11 -9.84
N SER A 162 -7.93 -16.81 -9.56
CA SER A 162 -8.93 -15.92 -10.18
C SER A 162 -8.64 -15.56 -11.66
N LYS A 163 -7.74 -16.28 -12.34
CA LYS A 163 -7.31 -16.04 -13.73
C LYS A 163 -7.65 -17.20 -14.69
N GLN A 164 -8.41 -18.20 -14.27
CA GLN A 164 -8.91 -19.27 -15.15
C GLN A 164 -10.41 -19.16 -15.38
#